data_AF-A0A6X8HDB6-F1
#
_entry.id   AF-A0A6X8HDB6-F1
#
_cell.length_a   1.000
_cell.length_b   1.000
_cell.length_c   1.000
_cell.angle_alpha   90.00
_cell.angle_beta   90.00
_cell.angle_gamma   90.00
#
_symmetry.space_group_name_H-M   'P 1'
#
loop_
_entity.id
_entity.type
_entity.pdbx_description
1 polymer ?
#
loop_
_entity_poly.entity_id
_entity_poly.type
_entity_poly.pdbx_seq_one_letter_code
_entity_poly.pdbx_strand_id
1 'polypeptide(L)'
;QTERINGRVYELAITEDVVIASGTASALLPVKATGTGGAYNLAPGYYRILPVAVDGISHVASEENWLTVPGADEESDDELRERCRNQFNLVGNYHTDAVYRSMIAGVAGLSIDR
;
A
#
# COMPACT_ATOMS: atom_id res chain seq x y z
N GLN A 1 -18.36 1.19 -6.61
CA GLN A 1 -18.46 -0.25 -6.27
C GLN A 1 -18.26 -1.10 -7.52
N THR A 2 -17.89 -2.36 -7.33
CA THR A 2 -17.80 -3.36 -8.40
C THR A 2 -19.09 -4.17 -8.52
N GLU A 3 -19.23 -4.91 -9.62
CA GLU A 3 -20.14 -6.07 -9.63
C GLU A 3 -19.71 -7.12 -8.59
N ARG A 4 -20.57 -8.10 -8.30
CA ARG A 4 -20.18 -9.23 -7.43
C ARG A 4 -19.08 -10.05 -8.10
N ILE A 5 -17.88 -10.01 -7.52
CA ILE A 5 -16.74 -10.84 -7.90
C ILE A 5 -16.56 -11.90 -6.82
N ASN A 6 -16.70 -13.18 -7.17
CA ASN A 6 -16.62 -14.30 -6.22
C ASN A 6 -17.56 -14.12 -5.01
N GLY A 7 -18.75 -13.57 -5.24
CA GLY A 7 -19.76 -13.35 -4.21
C GLY A 7 -19.55 -12.11 -3.34
N ARG A 8 -18.42 -11.41 -3.47
CA ARG A 8 -18.08 -10.18 -2.73
C ARG A 8 -18.20 -8.94 -3.62
N VAL A 9 -18.68 -7.85 -3.05
CA VAL A 9 -18.68 -6.52 -3.69
C VAL A 9 -17.52 -5.73 -3.11
N TYR A 10 -16.71 -5.13 -3.97
CA TYR A 10 -15.62 -4.25 -3.56
C TYR A 10 -16.06 -2.80 -3.70
N GLU A 11 -15.76 -2.00 -2.68
CA GLU A 11 -16.21 -0.63 -2.58
C GLU A 11 -15.04 0.30 -2.34
N LEU A 12 -15.10 1.48 -2.95
CA LEU A 12 -14.16 2.57 -2.74
C LEU A 12 -14.95 3.74 -2.17
N ALA A 13 -14.37 4.42 -1.20
CA ALA A 13 -14.88 5.66 -0.65
C ALA A 13 -14.07 6.82 -1.22
N ILE A 14 -14.75 7.92 -1.52
CA ILE A 14 -14.10 9.18 -1.90
C ILE A 14 -13.43 9.77 -0.66
N THR A 15 -12.19 10.24 -0.79
CA THR A 15 -11.45 10.82 0.35
C THR A 15 -11.64 12.32 0.49
N GLU A 16 -11.98 13.00 -0.60
CA GLU A 16 -12.14 14.45 -0.65
C GLU A 16 -13.29 14.84 -1.58
N ASP A 17 -14.05 15.86 -1.19
CA ASP A 17 -15.13 16.38 -2.03
C ASP A 17 -14.55 17.16 -3.21
N VAL A 18 -15.01 16.84 -4.42
CA VAL A 18 -14.59 17.50 -5.66
C VAL A 18 -15.82 18.13 -6.32
N VAL A 19 -15.72 19.42 -6.65
CA VAL A 19 -16.74 20.13 -7.41
C VAL A 19 -16.42 20.04 -8.89
N ILE A 20 -17.33 19.45 -9.67
CA ILE A 20 -17.25 19.43 -11.13
C ILE A 20 -17.86 20.73 -11.66
N ALA A 21 -17.05 21.59 -12.27
CA ALA A 21 -17.52 22.84 -12.82
C ALA A 21 -18.46 22.61 -14.03
N SER A 22 -19.41 23.53 -14.22
CA SER A 22 -20.31 23.50 -15.38
C SER A 22 -19.51 23.55 -16.68
N GLY A 23 -19.77 22.58 -17.57
CA GLY A 23 -19.08 22.45 -18.86
C GLY A 23 -17.92 21.45 -18.85
N THR A 24 -17.58 20.86 -17.70
CA THR A 24 -16.59 19.78 -17.61
C THR A 24 -17.27 18.42 -17.79
N ALA A 25 -16.77 17.61 -18.74
CA ALA A 25 -17.38 16.32 -19.07
C ALA A 25 -17.06 15.20 -18.06
N SER A 26 -15.89 15.24 -17.43
CA SER A 26 -15.46 14.27 -16.42
C SER A 26 -14.46 14.91 -15.44
N ALA A 27 -14.37 14.35 -14.24
CA ALA A 27 -13.39 14.74 -13.23
C ALA A 27 -12.81 13.49 -12.57
N LEU A 28 -11.53 13.56 -12.19
CA LEU A 28 -10.88 12.54 -11.39
C LEU A 28 -11.09 12.87 -9.91
N LEU A 29 -11.41 11.85 -9.12
CA LEU A 29 -11.61 11.98 -7.68
C LEU A 29 -10.64 11.06 -6.94
N PRO A 30 -10.05 11.53 -5.83
CA PRO A 30 -9.23 10.68 -4.98
C PRO A 30 -10.14 9.71 -4.21
N VAL A 31 -9.77 8.42 -4.27
CA VAL A 31 -10.54 7.33 -3.68
C VAL A 31 -9.65 6.43 -2.83
N LYS A 32 -10.24 5.79 -1.83
CA LYS A 32 -9.59 4.82 -0.95
C LYS A 32 -10.48 3.59 -0.79
N ALA A 33 -9.86 2.41 -0.74
CA ALA A 33 -10.58 1.18 -0.44
C ALA A 33 -11.26 1.24 0.94
N THR A 34 -12.49 0.76 1.03
CA THR A 34 -13.24 0.71 2.30
C THR A 34 -12.75 -0.41 3.23
N GLY A 35 -12.00 -1.38 2.70
CA GLY A 35 -11.36 -2.44 3.45
C GLY A 35 -9.88 -2.59 3.11
N THR A 36 -9.22 -3.43 3.89
CA THR A 36 -7.86 -3.91 3.62
C THR A 36 -7.89 -5.08 2.65
N GLY A 37 -6.76 -5.34 2.00
CA GLY A 37 -6.56 -6.52 1.18
C GLY A 37 -6.12 -6.24 -0.25
N GLY A 38 -5.31 -7.15 -0.79
CA GLY A 38 -4.87 -7.11 -2.19
C GLY A 38 -6.01 -7.31 -3.18
N ALA A 39 -7.14 -7.85 -2.71
CA ALA A 39 -8.34 -8.06 -3.53
C ALA A 39 -8.98 -6.77 -4.06
N TYR A 40 -8.65 -5.60 -3.49
CA TYR A 40 -9.11 -4.29 -4.00
C TYR A 40 -8.28 -3.79 -5.20
N ASN A 41 -7.13 -4.41 -5.49
CA ASN A 41 -6.22 -4.05 -6.59
C ASN A 41 -6.74 -4.56 -7.94
N LEU A 42 -7.91 -4.09 -8.34
CA LEU A 42 -8.57 -4.52 -9.57
C LEU A 42 -8.08 -3.71 -10.78
N ALA A 43 -8.21 -4.30 -11.96
CA ALA A 43 -7.85 -3.61 -13.19
C ALA A 43 -8.77 -2.38 -13.44
N PRO A 44 -8.35 -1.43 -14.29
CA PRO A 44 -9.21 -0.36 -14.78
C PRO A 44 -10.57 -0.88 -15.28
N GLY A 45 -11.64 -0.11 -15.08
CA GLY A 45 -13.01 -0.44 -15.52
C GLY A 45 -13.81 -1.35 -14.59
N TYR A 46 -13.22 -1.94 -13.55
CA TYR A 46 -13.96 -2.80 -12.61
C TYR A 46 -14.87 -2.02 -11.66
N TYR A 47 -14.43 -0.85 -11.20
CA TYR A 47 -15.23 0.02 -10.34
C TYR A 47 -16.12 0.91 -11.20
N ARG A 48 -17.35 0.47 -11.44
CA ARG A 48 -18.27 1.16 -12.36
C ARG A 48 -19.69 1.40 -11.84
N ILE A 49 -19.96 1.00 -10.61
CA ILE A 49 -21.30 1.10 -10.00
C ILE A 49 -21.28 2.20 -8.96
N LEU A 50 -22.21 3.15 -9.10
CA LEU A 50 -22.45 4.18 -8.10
C LEU A 50 -23.62 3.75 -7.21
N PRO A 51 -23.39 3.41 -5.92
CA PRO A 51 -24.45 2.92 -5.03
C PRO A 51 -25.46 4.00 -4.64
N VAL A 52 -25.02 5.24 -4.52
CA VAL A 52 -25.87 6.41 -4.26
C VAL A 52 -25.87 7.26 -5.51
N ALA A 53 -27.00 7.29 -6.21
CA ALA A 53 -27.16 8.14 -7.39
C ALA A 53 -26.96 9.61 -7.02
N VAL A 54 -26.16 10.33 -7.82
CA VAL A 54 -25.96 11.77 -7.69
C VAL A 54 -26.49 12.41 -8.97
N ASP A 55 -27.36 13.39 -8.82
CA ASP A 55 -27.96 14.09 -9.96
C ASP A 55 -26.88 14.75 -10.82
N GLY A 56 -26.95 14.52 -12.13
CA GLY A 56 -25.98 15.03 -13.10
C GLY A 56 -24.80 14.09 -13.37
N ILE A 57 -24.63 13.00 -12.62
CA ILE A 57 -23.61 11.98 -12.91
C ILE A 57 -24.23 10.83 -13.70
N SER A 58 -23.77 10.63 -14.94
CA SER A 58 -24.25 9.55 -15.82
C SER A 58 -23.47 8.25 -15.67
N HIS A 59 -22.17 8.33 -15.38
CA HIS A 59 -21.28 7.17 -15.32
C HIS A 59 -20.08 7.45 -14.41
N VAL A 60 -19.57 6.38 -13.80
CA VAL A 60 -18.32 6.36 -13.03
C VAL A 60 -17.54 5.14 -13.48
N ALA A 61 -16.23 5.29 -13.69
CA ALA A 61 -15.32 4.19 -14.00
C ALA A 61 -13.95 4.44 -13.37
N SER A 62 -13.22 3.38 -13.03
CA SER A 62 -11.79 3.47 -12.77
C SER A 62 -11.02 3.56 -14.10
N GLU A 63 -10.27 4.64 -14.28
CA GLU A 63 -9.47 4.90 -15.49
C GLU A 63 -8.15 4.11 -15.51
N GLU A 64 -7.41 4.21 -16.61
CA GLU A 64 -6.03 3.72 -16.65
C GLU A 64 -5.17 4.42 -15.59
N ASN A 65 -4.20 3.68 -15.02
CA ASN A 65 -3.31 4.16 -13.96
C ASN A 65 -4.02 4.73 -12.71
N TRP A 66 -5.27 4.30 -12.45
CA TRP A 66 -6.01 4.75 -11.27
C TRP A 66 -5.40 4.29 -9.93
N LEU A 67 -4.73 3.14 -9.92
CA LEU A 67 -4.16 2.54 -8.72
C LEU A 67 -2.83 3.20 -8.38
N THR A 68 -2.83 4.12 -7.42
CA THR A 68 -1.63 4.82 -6.95
C THR A 68 -0.84 4.01 -5.94
N VAL A 69 -1.54 3.40 -4.98
CA VAL A 69 -0.96 2.57 -3.93
C VAL A 69 -1.70 1.24 -3.88
N PRO A 70 -1.02 0.10 -4.11
CA PRO A 70 -1.66 -1.20 -3.99
C PRO A 70 -2.02 -1.49 -2.54
N GLY A 71 -3.23 -2.02 -2.32
CA GLY A 71 -3.62 -2.63 -1.06
C GLY A 71 -2.83 -3.92 -0.82
N ALA A 72 -2.52 -4.19 0.44
CA ALA A 72 -1.96 -5.45 0.89
C ALA A 72 -2.92 -6.12 1.88
N ASP A 73 -2.83 -7.44 1.97
CA ASP A 73 -3.52 -8.19 3.01
C ASP A 73 -2.93 -7.86 4.38
N GLU A 74 -3.73 -8.07 5.42
CA GLU A 74 -3.29 -7.88 6.80
C GLU A 74 -2.20 -8.89 7.15
N GLU A 75 -1.13 -8.43 7.83
CA GLU A 75 -0.03 -9.28 8.27
C GLU A 75 -0.58 -10.39 9.18
N SER A 76 -0.28 -11.64 8.85
CA SER A 76 -0.67 -12.78 9.68
C SER A 76 0.20 -12.89 10.93
N ASP A 77 -0.32 -13.56 11.97
CA ASP A 77 0.44 -13.83 13.21
C ASP A 77 1.74 -14.59 12.95
N ASP A 78 1.77 -15.43 11.92
CA ASP A 78 2.95 -16.21 11.55
C ASP A 78 4.04 -15.33 10.92
N GLU A 79 3.65 -14.46 9.98
CA GLU A 79 4.54 -13.45 9.39
C GLU A 79 5.06 -12.47 10.45
N LEU A 80 4.18 -12.00 11.33
CA LEU A 80 4.55 -11.14 12.45
C LEU A 80 5.58 -11.84 13.35
N ARG A 81 5.36 -13.12 13.67
CA ARG A 81 6.28 -13.89 14.52
C ARG A 81 7.65 -14.06 13.85
N GLU A 82 7.69 -14.35 12.56
CA GLU A 82 8.94 -14.42 11.80
C GLU A 82 9.67 -13.07 11.76
N ARG A 83 8.94 -11.98 11.51
CA ARG A 83 9.50 -10.62 11.55
C ARG A 83 10.08 -10.28 12.92
N CYS A 84 9.36 -10.58 14.00
CA CYS A 84 9.87 -10.39 15.37
C CYS A 84 11.15 -11.20 15.61
N ARG A 85 11.18 -12.49 15.26
CA ARG A 85 12.39 -13.33 15.40
C ARG A 85 13.58 -12.76 14.63
N ASN A 86 13.35 -12.31 13.39
CA ASN A 86 14.39 -11.70 12.56
C ASN A 86 14.91 -10.39 13.17
N GLN A 87 14.04 -9.56 13.74
CA GLN A 87 14.45 -8.33 14.43
C GLN A 87 15.33 -8.62 15.66
N PHE A 88 15.00 -9.65 16.45
CA PHE A 88 15.84 -10.06 17.58
C PHE A 88 17.21 -10.62 17.14
N ASN A 89 17.24 -11.40 16.06
CA ASN A 89 18.50 -11.89 15.48
C ASN A 89 19.39 -10.75 14.96
N LEU A 90 18.80 -9.67 14.45
CA LEU A 90 19.54 -8.51 13.97
C LEU A 90 20.30 -7.81 15.11
N VAL A 91 19.65 -7.61 16.26
CA VAL A 91 20.27 -6.99 17.45
C VAL A 91 21.44 -7.83 17.99
N GLY A 92 21.35 -9.16 17.92
CA GLY A 92 22.42 -10.07 18.33
C GLY A 92 23.69 -10.01 17.45
N ASN A 93 23.55 -9.67 16.17
CA ASN A 93 24.68 -9.61 15.22
C ASN A 93 25.51 -8.32 15.31
N TYR A 94 24.99 -7.26 15.92
CA TYR A 94 25.70 -5.98 16.01
C TYR A 94 26.71 -5.87 17.17
N HIS A 95 26.86 -6.89 18.03
CA HIS A 95 27.63 -6.73 19.28
C HIS A 95 28.91 -7.55 19.42
N THR A 96 29.23 -8.49 18.54
CA THR A 96 30.46 -9.30 18.70
C THR A 96 31.50 -8.98 17.64
N ASP A 97 31.21 -9.08 16.34
CA ASP A 97 32.24 -8.86 15.30
C ASP A 97 32.67 -7.39 15.18
N ALA A 98 31.74 -6.44 15.34
CA ALA A 98 32.02 -5.01 15.23
C ALA A 98 32.85 -4.45 16.40
N VAL A 99 32.69 -5.01 17.61
CA VAL A 99 33.46 -4.59 18.80
C VAL A 99 34.90 -5.12 18.74
N TYR A 100 35.10 -6.37 18.31
CA TYR A 100 36.46 -6.91 18.13
C TYR A 100 37.21 -6.21 16.98
N ARG A 101 36.52 -5.94 15.86
CA ARG A 101 37.12 -5.25 14.72
C ARG A 101 37.47 -3.79 15.03
N SER A 102 36.64 -3.08 15.80
CA SER A 102 36.95 -1.70 16.24
C SER A 102 38.03 -1.64 17.32
N MET A 103 38.11 -2.62 18.24
CA MET A 103 39.22 -2.71 19.21
C MET A 103 40.57 -3.00 18.53
N ILE A 104 40.61 -3.86 17.51
CA ILE A 104 41.86 -4.15 16.77
C ILE A 104 42.28 -2.95 15.91
N ALA A 105 41.32 -2.26 15.28
CA ALA A 105 41.60 -1.07 14.46
C ALA A 105 42.00 0.19 15.28
N GLY A 106 41.69 0.23 16.59
CA GLY A 106 42.11 1.31 17.48
C GLY A 106 43.54 1.16 18.03
N VAL A 107 44.08 -0.07 18.07
CA VAL A 107 45.41 -0.37 18.62
C VAL A 107 46.49 -0.40 17.54
N ALA A 108 46.13 -0.72 16.30
CA ALA A 108 47.02 -0.60 15.15
C ALA A 108 46.51 0.52 14.26
N GLY A 109 47.16 1.68 14.28
CA GLY A 109 46.92 2.77 13.32
C GLY A 109 47.31 2.39 11.89
N LEU A 110 46.67 1.35 11.36
CA LEU A 110 46.91 0.78 10.05
C LEU A 110 45.57 0.64 9.33
N SER A 111 45.45 1.41 8.26
CA SER A 111 44.41 1.34 7.24
C SER A 111 44.29 -0.07 6.68
N ILE A 112 43.10 -0.64 6.74
CA ILE A 112 42.78 -1.91 6.09
C ILE A 112 42.28 -1.57 4.67
N ASP A 113 43.22 -1.36 3.75
CA ASP A 113 42.99 -1.56 2.33
C ASP A 113 43.92 -2.67 1.84
N ARG A 114 43.29 -3.59 1.09
CA ARG A 114 43.77 -4.81 0.43
C ARG A 114 43.98 -6.08 1.25
#